data_AF-U9TS70-F1
#
_entry.id   AF-U9TS70-F1
#
_cell.length_a   1.000
_cell.length_b   1.000
_cell.length_c   1.000
_cell.angle_alpha   90.00
_cell.angle_beta   90.00
_cell.angle_gamma   90.00
#
_symmetry.space_group_name_H-M   'P 1'
#
loop_
_entity.id
_entity.type
_entity.pdbx_description
1 polymer ?
#
loop_
_entity_poly.entity_id
_entity_poly.type
_entity_poly.pdbx_seq_one_letter_code
_entity_poly.pdbx_strand_id
1 'polypeptide(L)'
;MVIKNLWNFVYEEFKQRIWIPRCDEINEIERKEGIQKTDLRKRKEKSDDDLAINKEEKDKRKKIQKTDDIIEKTKKIIFKIILEIYRN
;
A
#
# COMPACT_ATOMS: atom_id res chain seq x y z
N MET A 1 22.24 -17.23 16.08
CA MET A 1 22.08 -15.78 16.31
C MET A 1 23.24 -14.92 15.77
N VAL A 2 24.39 -15.49 15.40
CA VAL A 2 25.53 -14.75 14.80
C VAL A 2 25.29 -14.33 13.34
N ILE A 3 24.77 -15.24 12.51
CA ILE A 3 24.51 -14.99 11.09
C ILE A 3 23.57 -13.79 10.90
N LYS A 4 22.51 -13.69 11.71
CA LYS A 4 21.56 -12.57 11.67
C LYS A 4 22.23 -11.23 12.01
N ASN A 5 23.09 -11.21 13.02
CA ASN A 5 23.79 -9.99 13.43
C ASN A 5 24.82 -9.56 12.38
N LEU A 6 25.54 -10.51 11.78
CA LEU A 6 26.44 -10.23 10.67
C LEU A 6 25.68 -9.67 9.46
N TRP A 7 24.54 -10.28 9.13
CA TRP A 7 23.70 -9.81 8.03
C TRP A 7 23.19 -8.39 8.25
N ASN A 8 22.69 -8.09 9.46
CA ASN A 8 22.24 -6.76 9.82
C ASN A 8 23.38 -5.74 9.72
N PHE A 9 24.57 -6.08 10.23
CA PHE A 9 25.73 -5.20 10.14
C PHE A 9 26.12 -4.90 8.68
N VAL A 10 26.27 -5.94 7.84
CA VAL A 10 26.62 -5.77 6.42
C VAL A 10 25.55 -4.95 5.69
N TYR A 11 24.28 -5.24 5.95
CA TYR A 11 23.18 -4.50 5.35
C TYR A 11 23.20 -3.01 5.74
N GLU A 12 23.37 -2.70 7.02
CA GLU A 12 23.42 -1.31 7.49
C GLU A 12 24.63 -0.56 6.91
N GLU A 13 25.82 -1.18 6.88
CA GLU A 13 27.00 -0.56 6.28
C GLU A 13 26.81 -0.30 4.78
N PHE A 14 26.27 -1.28 4.04
CA PHE A 14 25.96 -1.13 2.63
C PHE A 14 24.93 -0.02 2.39
N LYS A 15 23.85 -0.02 3.19
CA LYS A 15 22.77 0.95 3.10
C LYS A 15 23.27 2.37 3.36
N GLN A 16 24.04 2.57 4.42
CA GLN A 16 24.51 3.89 4.84
C GLN A 16 25.61 4.43 3.92
N ARG A 17 26.56 3.60 3.49
CA ARG A 17 27.71 4.05 2.70
C ARG A 17 27.45 4.15 1.20
N ILE A 18 26.55 3.32 0.67
CA ILE A 18 26.37 3.18 -0.77
C ILE A 18 24.94 3.53 -1.17
N TRP A 19 23.95 2.88 -0.56
CA TRP A 19 22.56 3.04 -1.02
C TRP A 19 22.06 4.47 -0.82
N ILE A 20 22.07 4.97 0.42
CA ILE A 20 21.52 6.31 0.74
C ILE A 20 22.25 7.40 -0.05
N PRO A 21 23.59 7.48 -0.07
CA PRO A 21 24.30 8.50 -0.86
C PRO A 21 23.97 8.45 -2.35
N ARG A 22 23.81 7.25 -2.91
CA ARG A 22 23.41 7.08 -4.31
C ARG A 22 21.99 7.56 -4.57
N CYS A 23 21.06 7.31 -3.65
CA CYS A 23 19.71 7.84 -3.75
C CYS A 23 19.68 9.37 -3.69
N ASP A 24 20.47 9.96 -2.80
CA ASP A 24 20.58 11.42 -2.67
C ASP A 24 21.18 12.04 -3.93
N GLU A 25 22.21 11.41 -4.50
CA GLU A 25 22.82 11.83 -5.77
C GLU A 25 21.81 11.80 -6.93
N ILE A 26 21.06 10.70 -7.07
CA ILE A 26 20.00 10.58 -8.08
C ILE A 26 18.93 11.66 -7.87
N ASN A 27 18.49 11.88 -6.63
CA ASN A 27 17.47 12.87 -6.33
C ASN A 27 17.94 14.30 -6.66
N GLU A 28 19.23 14.60 -6.45
CA GLU A 28 19.81 15.88 -6.85
C GLU A 28 19.91 16.03 -8.37
N ILE A 29 20.23 14.96 -9.10
CA ILE A 29 20.20 14.95 -10.57
C ILE A 29 18.78 15.18 -11.07
N GLU A 30 17.80 14.43 -10.57
CA GLU A 30 16.38 14.58 -10.92
C GLU A 30 15.89 16.02 -10.67
N ARG A 31 16.29 16.62 -9.54
CA ARG A 31 15.97 18.02 -9.21
C ARG A 31 16.58 19.00 -10.20
N LYS A 32 17.84 18.80 -10.63
CA LYS A 32 18.51 19.66 -11.61
C LYS A 32 17.88 19.56 -13.00
N GLU A 33 17.50 18.35 -13.40
CA GLU A 33 16.86 18.07 -14.69
C GLU A 33 15.35 18.37 -14.69
N GLY A 34 14.77 18.71 -13.53
CA GLY A 34 13.33 18.99 -13.40
C GLY A 34 12.45 17.75 -13.57
N ILE A 35 13.00 16.55 -13.39
CA ILE A 35 12.30 15.27 -13.51
C ILE A 35 11.40 15.10 -12.29
N GLN A 36 10.11 14.88 -12.52
CA GLN A 36 9.13 14.62 -11.47
C GLN A 36 8.86 13.12 -11.33
N LYS A 37 8.33 12.72 -10.17
CA LYS A 37 7.93 11.32 -9.92
C LYS A 37 6.92 10.78 -10.95
N THR A 38 6.13 11.66 -11.55
CA THR A 38 5.20 11.32 -12.63
C THR A 38 5.91 10.87 -13.89
N ASP A 39 7.08 11.42 -14.17
CA ASP A 39 7.88 11.12 -15.36
C ASP A 39 8.55 9.74 -15.23
N LEU A 40 8.90 9.36 -14.00
CA LEU A 40 9.47 8.05 -13.66
C LEU A 40 8.43 6.92 -13.62
N ARG A 41 7.13 7.25 -13.65
CA ARG A 41 6.07 6.25 -13.56
C ARG A 41 6.04 5.42 -14.84
N LYS A 42 6.49 4.17 -14.74
CA LYS A 42 6.37 3.19 -15.83
C LYS A 42 4.90 3.11 -16.26
N ARG A 43 4.60 3.50 -17.50
CA ARG A 43 3.26 3.32 -18.06
C ARG A 43 3.04 1.82 -18.22
N LYS A 44 1.93 1.30 -17.66
CA LYS A 44 1.51 -0.07 -17.93
C LYS A 44 1.10 -0.10 -19.40
N GLU A 45 1.90 -0.74 -20.25
CA GLU A 45 1.43 -1.14 -21.57
C GLU A 45 0.26 -2.09 -21.33
N LYS A 46 -0.96 -1.63 -21.62
CA LYS A 46 -2.13 -2.48 -21.52
C LYS A 46 -2.11 -3.39 -22.74
N SER A 47 -1.90 -4.69 -22.52
CA SER A 47 -2.37 -5.68 -23.49
C SER A 47 -3.90 -5.74 -23.40
N ASP A 48 -4.56 -6.11 -24.50
CA ASP A 48 -6.03 -6.22 -24.52
C ASP A 48 -6.59 -7.21 -23.47
N ASP A 49 -5.77 -8.16 -23.03
CA ASP A 49 -6.08 -9.14 -21.98
C ASP A 49 -6.25 -8.49 -20.58
N ASP A 50 -5.50 -7.42 -20.30
CA ASP A 50 -5.56 -6.68 -19.02
C ASP A 50 -6.88 -5.89 -18.83
N LEU A 51 -7.61 -5.61 -19.93
CA LEU A 51 -8.90 -4.91 -19.88
C LEU A 51 -10.03 -5.84 -19.42
N ALA A 52 -9.97 -7.14 -19.74
CA ALA A 52 -10.96 -8.12 -19.34
C ALA A 52 -10.90 -8.41 -17.82
N ILE A 53 -9.70 -8.59 -17.27
CA ILE A 53 -9.47 -8.86 -15.83
C ILE A 53 -9.95 -7.69 -14.95
N ASN A 54 -9.76 -6.45 -15.42
CA ASN A 54 -10.19 -5.25 -14.69
C ASN A 54 -11.71 -5.15 -14.50
N LYS A 55 -12.52 -5.76 -15.37
CA LYS A 55 -13.98 -5.72 -15.25
C LYS A 55 -14.46 -6.68 -14.15
N GLU A 56 -13.91 -7.89 -14.09
CA GLU A 56 -14.27 -8.89 -13.07
C GLU A 56 -13.80 -8.50 -11.66
N GLU A 57 -12.59 -7.94 -11.51
CA GLU A 57 -12.12 -7.47 -10.20
C GLU A 57 -12.97 -6.32 -9.65
N LYS A 58 -13.44 -5.41 -10.51
CA LYS A 58 -14.26 -4.26 -10.11
C LYS A 58 -15.63 -4.71 -9.57
N ASP A 59 -16.20 -5.77 -10.15
CA ASP A 59 -17.48 -6.34 -9.69
C ASP A 59 -17.32 -7.14 -8.38
N LYS A 60 -16.19 -7.82 -8.18
CA LYS A 60 -15.87 -8.48 -6.89
C LYS A 60 -15.69 -7.45 -5.76
N ARG A 61 -14.97 -6.35 -6.01
CA ARG A 61 -14.77 -5.28 -5.02
C ARG A 61 -16.09 -4.59 -4.62
N LYS A 62 -17.01 -4.37 -5.57
CA LYS A 62 -18.35 -3.84 -5.29
C LYS A 62 -19.21 -4.75 -4.40
N LYS A 63 -19.07 -6.08 -4.52
CA LYS A 63 -19.80 -7.03 -3.66
C LYS A 63 -19.24 -7.05 -2.23
N ILE A 64 -17.92 -7.03 -2.07
CA ILE A 64 -17.26 -7.00 -0.75
C ILE A 64 -17.67 -5.73 0.02
N GLN A 65 -17.64 -4.58 -0.64
CA GLN A 65 -17.97 -3.30 -0.01
C GLN A 65 -19.43 -3.23 0.48
N LYS A 66 -20.38 -3.83 -0.25
CA LYS A 66 -21.78 -3.92 0.20
C LYS A 66 -21.95 -4.80 1.44
N THR A 67 -21.16 -5.87 1.57
CA THR A 67 -21.22 -6.77 2.73
C THR A 67 -20.68 -6.09 3.99
N ASP A 68 -19.58 -5.33 3.86
CA ASP A 68 -18.97 -4.61 4.98
C ASP A 68 -19.89 -3.51 5.54
N ASP A 69 -20.58 -2.77 4.66
CA ASP A 69 -21.57 -1.74 5.06
C ASP A 69 -22.75 -2.33 5.86
N ILE A 70 -23.19 -3.54 5.52
CA ILE A 70 -24.26 -4.24 6.23
C ILE A 70 -23.78 -4.68 7.62
N ILE A 71 -22.56 -5.23 7.70
CA ILE A 71 -21.97 -5.67 8.97
C ILE A 71 -21.81 -4.49 9.93
N GLU A 72 -21.36 -3.33 9.46
CA GLU A 72 -21.21 -2.14 10.30
C GLU A 72 -22.55 -1.62 10.83
N LYS A 73 -23.59 -1.58 9.99
CA LYS A 73 -24.94 -1.20 10.42
C LYS A 73 -25.49 -2.15 11.48
N THR A 74 -25.33 -3.46 11.30
CA THR A 74 -25.78 -4.46 12.27
C THR A 74 -25.04 -4.31 13.61
N LYS A 75 -23.73 -4.08 13.59
CA LYS A 75 -22.95 -3.82 14.82
C LYS A 75 -23.46 -2.59 15.58
N LYS A 76 -23.79 -1.50 14.90
CA LYS A 76 -24.34 -0.28 15.53
C LYS A 76 -25.71 -0.53 16.16
N ILE A 77 -26.57 -1.32 15.52
CA ILE A 77 -27.88 -1.69 16.06
C ILE A 77 -27.71 -2.55 17.33
N ILE A 78 -26.87 -3.58 17.27
CA ILE A 78 -26.59 -4.45 18.42
C ILE A 78 -26.03 -3.64 19.58
N PHE A 79 -25.09 -2.73 19.32
CA PHE A 79 -24.51 -1.87 20.36
C PHE A 79 -25.55 -0.96 21.03
N LYS A 80 -26.50 -0.39 20.27
CA LYS A 80 -27.61 0.39 20.84
C LYS A 80 -28.51 -0.46 21.73
N ILE A 81 -28.88 -1.66 21.27
CA ILE A 81 -29.71 -2.59 22.06
C ILE A 81 -29.01 -2.96 23.36
N ILE A 82 -27.72 -3.27 23.32
CA ILE A 82 -26.91 -3.55 24.51
C ILE A 82 -26.96 -2.35 25.45
N LEU A 83 -26.63 -1.15 24.99
CA LEU A 83 -26.67 0.05 25.85
C LEU A 83 -28.04 0.30 26.49
N GLU A 84 -29.12 -0.03 25.81
CA GLU A 84 -30.49 0.14 26.31
C GLU A 84 -30.87 -0.92 27.36
N ILE A 85 -30.36 -2.14 27.23
CA ILE A 85 -30.48 -3.21 28.25
C ILE A 85 -29.72 -2.85 29.53
N TYR A 86 -28.48 -2.36 29.42
CA TYR A 86 -27.63 -2.04 30.58
C TYR A 86 -27.95 -0.67 31.23
N ARG A 87 -28.95 0.06 30.70
CA ARG A 87 -29.41 1.35 31.22
C ARG A 87 -30.67 1.23 32.09
N ASN A 88 -31.37 0.09 32.06
CA ASN A 88 -32.41 -0.29 33.02
C ASN A 88 -31.83 -1.12 34.16
#